data_AF-A0A839PID5-F1
#
_entry.id   AF-A0A839PID5-F1
#
_cell.length_a   1.000
_cell.length_b   1.000
_cell.length_c   1.000
_cell.angle_alpha   90.00
_cell.angle_beta   90.00
_cell.angle_gamma   90.00
#
_symmetry.space_group_name_H-M   'P 1'
#
loop_
_entity.id
_entity.type
_entity.pdbx_description
1 polymer ?
#
loop_
_entity_poly.entity_id
_entity_poly.type
_entity_poly.pdbx_seq_one_letter_code
_entity_poly.pdbx_strand_id
1 'polypeptide(L)'
;MNRYATAFLLAVISAGPAFAASAVNKDSEPRTLVVTEGSTKNDLVLAPGETVDFCPAGCFVTFPNGDRQALTGSETIEITGGKAKIN
;
A
#
# COMPACT_ATOMS: atom_id res chain seq x y z
N MET A 1 20.85 40.60 34.75
CA MET A 1 21.31 40.64 33.34
C MET A 1 22.15 39.39 33.09
N ASN A 2 21.62 38.36 32.43
CA ASN A 2 22.45 37.57 31.51
C ASN A 2 21.59 36.87 30.47
N ARG A 3 21.92 37.13 29.20
CA ARG A 3 21.17 36.80 28.00
C ARG A 3 21.85 35.57 27.39
N TYR A 4 21.22 34.40 27.43
CA TYR A 4 21.64 33.30 26.57
C TYR A 4 20.41 32.77 25.83
N ALA A 5 20.37 33.13 24.55
CA ALA A 5 19.30 32.84 23.62
C ALA A 5 19.34 31.35 23.26
N THR A 6 18.27 30.65 23.59
CA THR A 6 18.04 29.26 23.18
C THR A 6 17.67 29.25 21.70
N ALA A 7 18.59 28.84 20.83
CA ALA A 7 18.30 28.63 19.42
C ALA A 7 17.53 27.31 19.25
N PHE A 8 16.24 27.39 18.92
CA PHE A 8 15.42 26.24 18.56
C PHE A 8 15.68 25.87 17.09
N LEU A 9 16.41 24.79 16.85
CA LEU A 9 16.64 24.25 15.51
C LEU A 9 15.39 23.44 15.09
N LEU A 10 14.56 24.00 14.22
CA LEU A 10 13.42 23.29 13.63
C LEU A 10 13.91 22.33 12.55
N ALA A 11 13.94 21.04 12.85
CA ALA A 11 14.15 20.00 11.84
C ALA A 11 12.88 19.86 10.99
N VAL A 12 12.93 20.29 9.74
CA VAL A 12 11.86 20.07 8.76
C VAL A 12 11.98 18.64 8.26
N ILE A 13 11.14 17.74 8.75
CA ILE A 13 11.01 16.39 8.21
C ILE A 13 10.23 16.53 6.90
N SER A 14 10.89 16.36 5.77
CA SER A 14 10.23 16.31 4.47
C SER A 14 9.58 14.94 4.30
N ALA A 15 8.26 14.87 4.40
CA ALA A 15 7.51 13.72 3.93
C ALA A 15 7.41 13.85 2.40
N GLY A 16 8.16 13.04 1.66
CA GLY A 16 8.01 12.91 0.21
C GLY A 16 6.63 12.35 -0.17
N PRO A 17 6.18 12.49 -1.42
CA PRO A 17 4.94 11.90 -1.87
C PRO A 17 5.02 10.37 -1.71
N ALA A 18 4.18 9.81 -0.84
CA ALA A 18 4.01 8.37 -0.73
C ALA A 18 3.13 7.92 -1.90
N PHE A 19 3.77 7.41 -2.97
CA PHE A 19 3.05 6.62 -3.95
C PHE A 19 2.68 5.29 -3.29
N ALA A 20 1.40 4.93 -3.35
CA ALA A 20 0.89 3.66 -2.86
C ALA A 20 0.43 2.82 -4.06
N ALA A 21 0.61 1.51 -3.96
CA ALA A 21 0.00 0.61 -4.93
C ALA A 21 -1.53 0.70 -4.78
N SER A 22 -2.25 0.53 -5.88
CA SER A 22 -3.71 0.48 -5.85
C SER A 22 -4.21 -0.89 -6.28
N ALA A 23 -5.31 -1.34 -5.73
CA ALA A 23 -6.01 -2.54 -6.17
C ALA A 23 -7.48 -2.24 -6.41
N VAL A 24 -8.00 -2.69 -7.55
CA VAL A 24 -9.41 -2.65 -7.89
C VAL A 24 -9.95 -4.06 -8.08
N ASN A 25 -11.07 -4.36 -7.42
CA ASN A 25 -11.79 -5.61 -7.62
C ASN A 25 -12.85 -5.45 -8.71
N LYS A 26 -12.62 -6.02 -9.89
CA LYS A 26 -13.60 -6.04 -10.99
C LYS A 26 -14.51 -7.28 -10.98
N ASP A 27 -14.37 -8.15 -9.99
CA ASP A 27 -15.27 -9.29 -9.82
C ASP A 27 -16.59 -8.89 -9.14
N SER A 28 -17.61 -9.73 -9.30
CA SER A 28 -18.91 -9.60 -8.62
C SER A 28 -18.90 -10.11 -7.18
N GLU A 29 -17.78 -10.68 -6.72
CA GLU A 29 -17.60 -11.25 -5.39
C GLU A 29 -16.48 -10.53 -4.64
N PRO A 30 -16.52 -10.49 -3.30
CA PRO A 30 -15.39 -10.01 -2.52
C PRO A 30 -14.12 -10.83 -2.79
N ARG A 31 -12.98 -10.14 -2.85
CA ARG A 31 -11.65 -10.75 -3.05
C ARG A 31 -10.72 -10.34 -1.94
N THR A 32 -9.86 -11.26 -1.52
CA THR A 32 -8.90 -11.02 -0.43
C THR A 32 -7.49 -11.04 -0.98
N LEU A 33 -6.73 -10.00 -0.66
CA LEU A 33 -5.29 -9.92 -0.86
C LEU A 33 -4.61 -10.10 0.49
N VAL A 34 -3.56 -10.91 0.54
CA VAL A 34 -2.73 -11.03 1.74
C VAL A 34 -1.50 -10.17 1.57
N VAL A 35 -1.44 -9.07 2.31
CA VAL A 35 -0.39 -8.05 2.19
C VAL A 35 0.58 -8.20 3.33
N THR A 36 1.87 -8.27 3.02
CA THR A 36 2.96 -8.25 4.00
C THR A 36 3.85 -7.04 3.76
N GLU A 37 3.79 -6.07 4.68
CA GLU A 37 4.58 -4.84 4.65
C GLU A 37 5.51 -4.81 5.88
N GLY A 38 6.82 -4.81 5.63
CA GLY A 38 7.82 -5.01 6.67
C GLY A 38 7.62 -6.32 7.42
N SER A 39 7.28 -6.23 8.71
CA SER A 39 7.00 -7.39 9.58
C SER A 39 5.51 -7.65 9.82
N THR A 40 4.64 -6.85 9.23
CA THR A 40 3.19 -6.93 9.44
C THR A 40 2.55 -7.64 8.27
N LYS A 41 1.67 -8.60 8.55
CA LYS A 41 0.85 -9.30 7.56
C LYS A 41 -0.63 -9.04 7.86
N ASN A 42 -1.34 -8.53 6.86
CA ASN A 42 -2.76 -8.17 6.96
C ASN A 42 -3.53 -8.73 5.76
N ASP A 43 -4.80 -9.04 5.98
CA ASP A 43 -5.73 -9.39 4.92
C ASP A 43 -6.48 -8.13 4.47
N LEU A 44 -6.35 -7.79 3.20
CA LEU A 44 -7.07 -6.70 2.57
C LEU A 44 -8.24 -7.29 1.78
N VAL A 45 -9.46 -7.06 2.25
CA VAL A 45 -10.67 -7.51 1.59
C VAL A 45 -11.21 -6.37 0.72
N LEU A 46 -11.40 -6.63 -0.57
CA LEU A 46 -12.00 -5.71 -1.52
C LEU A 46 -13.40 -6.20 -1.89
N ALA A 47 -14.41 -5.38 -1.64
CA ALA A 47 -15.76 -5.59 -2.12
C ALA A 47 -15.84 -5.48 -3.66
N PRO A 48 -16.93 -5.97 -4.29
CA PRO A 48 -17.12 -5.84 -5.73
C PRO A 48 -17.05 -4.37 -6.19
N GLY A 49 -16.23 -4.08 -7.18
CA GLY A 49 -16.01 -2.73 -7.71
C GLY A 49 -15.17 -1.80 -6.84
N GLU A 50 -14.72 -2.25 -5.67
CA GLU A 50 -13.96 -1.42 -4.74
C GLU A 50 -12.54 -1.18 -5.25
N THR A 51 -12.05 0.05 -5.07
CA THR A 51 -10.66 0.42 -5.30
C THR A 51 -10.05 0.90 -3.99
N VAL A 52 -8.89 0.35 -3.62
CA VAL A 52 -8.19 0.70 -2.37
C VAL A 52 -6.71 0.92 -2.66
N ASP A 53 -6.17 1.98 -2.07
CA ASP A 53 -4.73 2.24 -2.04
C ASP A 53 -4.09 1.54 -0.83
N PHE A 54 -2.95 0.91 -1.05
CA PHE A 54 -2.21 0.14 -0.05
C PHE A 54 -0.72 0.10 -0.39
N CYS A 55 0.11 -0.47 0.49
CA CYS A 55 1.52 -0.72 0.17
C CYS A 55 2.35 0.54 -0.20
N PRO A 56 2.34 1.62 0.61
CA PRO A 56 3.06 2.86 0.31
C PRO A 56 4.60 2.73 0.37
N ALA A 57 5.12 1.72 1.07
CA ALA A 57 6.57 1.49 1.19
C ALA A 57 7.06 0.25 0.42
N GLY A 58 6.22 -0.32 -0.45
CA GLY A 58 6.44 -1.62 -1.06
C GLY A 58 6.13 -2.79 -0.11
N CYS A 59 5.73 -3.92 -0.68
CA CYS A 59 5.18 -5.04 0.09
C CYS A 59 5.22 -6.33 -0.74
N PHE A 60 4.98 -7.45 -0.06
CA PHE A 60 4.66 -8.71 -0.73
C PHE A 60 3.17 -8.97 -0.65
N VAL A 61 2.55 -9.24 -1.80
CA VAL A 61 1.12 -9.51 -1.91
C VAL A 61 0.92 -10.94 -2.37
N THR A 62 0.01 -11.65 -1.72
CA THR A 62 -0.54 -12.91 -2.23
C THR A 62 -1.94 -12.64 -2.78
N PHE A 63 -2.16 -12.98 -4.04
CA PHE A 63 -3.40 -12.76 -4.77
C PHE A 63 -4.41 -13.90 -4.54
N PRO A 64 -5.69 -13.73 -4.94
CA PRO A 64 -6.72 -14.73 -4.67
C PRO A 64 -6.46 -16.09 -5.34
N ASN A 65 -5.68 -16.12 -6.43
CA ASN A 65 -5.25 -17.35 -7.10
C ASN A 65 -4.03 -18.03 -6.44
N GLY A 66 -3.49 -17.46 -5.37
CA GLY A 66 -2.31 -17.96 -4.65
C GLY A 66 -0.97 -17.43 -5.17
N ASP A 67 -0.96 -16.66 -6.26
CA ASP A 67 0.26 -16.06 -6.78
C ASP A 67 0.81 -15.02 -5.81
N ARG A 68 2.14 -14.94 -5.69
CA ARG A 68 2.81 -13.98 -4.79
C ARG A 68 3.76 -13.08 -5.56
N GLN A 69 3.62 -11.78 -5.35
CA GLN A 69 4.41 -10.77 -6.04
C GLN A 69 4.93 -9.70 -5.06
N ALA A 70 6.14 -9.21 -5.31
CA ALA A 70 6.66 -8.00 -4.66
C ALA A 70 6.19 -6.77 -5.43
N LEU A 71 5.61 -5.80 -4.72
CA LEU A 71 5.22 -4.50 -5.23
C LEU A 71 6.14 -3.43 -4.66
N THR A 72 6.39 -2.40 -5.45
CA THR A 72 7.25 -1.27 -5.12
C THR A 72 6.48 -0.04 -4.64
N GLY A 73 5.15 -0.04 -4.80
CA GLY A 73 4.25 1.02 -4.30
C GLY A 73 3.76 1.98 -5.39
N SER A 74 3.98 1.68 -6.67
CA SER A 74 3.45 2.49 -7.79
C SER A 74 2.54 1.71 -8.73
N GLU A 75 2.36 0.42 -8.46
CA GLU A 75 1.62 -0.50 -9.32
C GLU A 75 0.11 -0.35 -9.16
N THR A 76 -0.63 -0.53 -10.26
CA THR A 76 -2.09 -0.66 -10.24
C THR A 76 -2.49 -2.10 -10.52
N ILE A 77 -3.24 -2.69 -9.60
CA ILE A 77 -3.66 -4.09 -9.66
C ILE A 77 -5.13 -4.16 -10.01
N GLU A 78 -5.46 -4.91 -11.05
CA GLU A 78 -6.84 -5.24 -11.40
C GLU A 78 -7.12 -6.71 -11.10
N ILE A 79 -8.14 -6.98 -10.30
CA ILE A 79 -8.58 -8.34 -10.00
C ILE A 79 -9.76 -8.68 -10.91
N THR A 80 -9.64 -9.75 -11.70
CA THR A 80 -10.71 -10.25 -12.58
C THR A 80 -10.63 -11.77 -12.69
N GLY A 81 -11.76 -12.45 -12.48
CA GLY A 81 -11.85 -13.91 -12.40
C GLY A 81 -10.95 -14.52 -11.32
N GLY A 82 -10.74 -13.81 -10.21
CA GLY A 82 -9.82 -14.22 -9.14
C GLY A 82 -8.33 -14.13 -9.50
N LYS A 83 -7.98 -13.56 -10.65
CA LYS A 83 -6.60 -13.33 -11.08
C LYS A 83 -6.23 -11.87 -10.98
N ALA A 84 -4.99 -11.58 -10.61
CA ALA A 84 -4.47 -10.23 -10.57
C ALA A 84 -3.72 -9.91 -11.87
N LYS A 85 -3.97 -8.73 -12.43
CA LYS A 85 -3.20 -8.13 -13.51
C LYS A 85 -2.54 -6.86 -12.97
N ILE A 86 -1.23 -6.74 -13.14
CA ILE A 86 -0.45 -5.57 -12.73
C ILE A 86 -0.23 -4.68 -13.95
N ASN A 87 -0.47 -3.37 -13.79
CA ASN A 87 -0.19 -2.33 -14.78
C ASN A 87 0.80 -1.31 -14.23
#